data_AF-B7QN86-F1
#
_entry.id   AF-B7QN86-F1
#
_cell.length_a   1.000
_cell.length_b   1.000
_cell.length_c   1.000
_cell.angle_alpha   90.00
_cell.angle_beta   90.00
_cell.angle_gamma   90.00
#
_symmetry.space_group_name_H-M   'P 1'
#
loop_
_entity.id
_entity.type
_entity.pdbx_description
1 polymer ?
#
loop_
_entity_poly.entity_id
_entity_poly.type
_entity_poly.pdbx_seq_one_letter_code
_entity_poly.pdbx_strand_id
1 'polypeptide(L)' 'EADLDKVTPELVGAKANTYVLTKTLAESIVAEQGQDLPLVIVRPSGVSASWKEPFP' A
#
# COMPACT_ATOMS: atom_id res chain seq x y z
N GLU A 1 7.92 17.03 21.49
CA GLU A 1 7.51 15.97 20.54
C GLU A 1 6.43 16.53 19.63
N ALA A 2 6.42 16.15 18.35
CA ALA A 2 5.33 16.53 17.46
C ALA A 2 4.07 15.78 17.91
N ASP A 3 2.97 16.51 18.05
CA ASP A 3 1.66 15.94 18.35
C ASP A 3 1.20 15.14 17.12
N LEU A 4 1.45 13.82 17.16
CA LEU A 4 1.22 12.90 16.05
C LEU A 4 -0.24 12.95 15.56
N ASP A 5 -1.19 13.22 16.45
CA ASP A 5 -2.61 13.28 16.11
C ASP A 5 -2.92 14.48 15.19
N LYS A 6 -2.13 15.55 15.27
CA LYS A 6 -2.27 16.72 14.39
C LYS A 6 -1.66 16.52 13.01
N VAL A 7 -0.55 15.77 12.92
CA VAL A 7 0.20 15.59 11.66
C VAL A 7 -0.29 14.39 10.84
N THR A 8 -0.83 13.37 11.51
CA THR A 8 -1.30 12.13 10.85
C THR A 8 -2.30 12.38 9.71
N PRO A 9 -3.31 13.28 9.83
CA PRO A 9 -4.24 13.55 8.74
C PRO A 9 -3.55 14.07 7.47
N GLU A 10 -2.53 14.91 7.63
CA GLU A 10 -1.76 15.44 6.49
C GLU A 10 -0.88 14.35 5.85
N LEU A 11 -0.26 13.49 6.68
CA LEU A 11 0.61 12.41 6.21
C LEU A 11 -0.17 11.29 5.49
N VAL A 12 -1.35 10.93 6.00
CA VAL A 12 -2.22 9.91 5.38
C VAL A 12 -2.92 10.47 4.14
N GLY A 13 -3.29 11.76 4.18
CA GLY A 13 -3.94 12.44 3.07
C GLY A 13 -5.20 11.71 2.61
N ALA A 14 -5.30 11.48 1.29
CA ALA A 14 -6.46 10.83 0.68
C ALA A 14 -6.46 9.28 0.79
N LYS A 15 -5.49 8.68 1.48
CA LYS A 15 -5.38 7.21 1.54
C LYS A 15 -6.37 6.65 2.56
N ALA A 16 -7.07 5.58 2.18
CA ALA A 16 -8.11 4.97 3.01
C ALA A 16 -7.62 4.45 4.38
N ASN A 17 -6.33 4.11 4.47
CA ASN A 17 -5.66 3.71 5.71
C ASN A 17 -4.13 3.80 5.55
N THR A 18 -3.41 3.55 6.66
CA THR A 18 -1.94 3.57 6.70
C THR A 18 -1.29 2.45 5.90
N TYR A 19 -1.98 1.33 5.67
CA TYR A 19 -1.51 0.26 4.79
C TYR A 19 -1.44 0.75 3.33
N VAL A 20 -2.50 1.40 2.82
CA VAL A 20 -2.53 1.94 1.45
C VAL A 20 -1.47 3.04 1.29
N LEU A 21 -1.26 3.87 2.33
CA LEU A 21 -0.17 4.85 2.36
C LEU A 21 1.19 4.17 2.17
N THR A 22 1.54 3.23 3.05
CA THR A 22 2.85 2.57 3.05
C THR A 22 3.09 1.73 1.79
N LYS A 23 2.07 1.07 1.25
CA LYS A 23 2.17 0.34 -0.03
C LYS A 23 2.35 1.27 -1.22
N THR A 24 1.61 2.38 -1.29
CA THR A 24 1.81 3.38 -2.34
C THR A 24 3.26 3.90 -2.32
N LEU A 25 3.78 4.25 -1.13
CA LEU A 25 5.16 4.74 -0.99
C LEU A 25 6.19 3.69 -1.42
N ALA A 26 6.00 2.43 -1.02
CA ALA A 26 6.90 1.35 -1.42
C ALA A 26 6.90 1.14 -2.94
N GLU A 27 5.72 1.17 -3.57
CA GLU A 27 5.60 1.05 -5.02
C GLU A 27 6.30 2.20 -5.76
N SER A 28 6.19 3.44 -5.27
CA SER A 28 6.93 4.59 -5.82
C SER A 28 8.44 4.40 -5.71
N ILE A 29 8.95 4.00 -4.54
CA ILE A 29 10.38 3.74 -4.34
C ILE A 29 10.89 2.64 -5.28
N VAL A 30 10.13 1.55 -5.41
CA VAL A 30 10.50 0.43 -6.30
C VAL A 30 10.47 0.87 -7.76
N ALA A 31 9.49 1.69 -8.18
CA ALA A 31 9.43 2.22 -9.54
C ALA A 31 10.60 3.17 -9.85
N GLU A 32 11.02 3.98 -8.88
CA GLU A 32 12.13 4.92 -9.03
C GLU A 32 13.49 4.22 -9.03
N GLN A 33 13.72 3.29 -8.09
CA GLN A 33 15.05 2.74 -7.80
C GLN A 33 15.28 1.35 -8.40
N GLY A 34 14.23 0.63 -8.79
CA GLY A 34 14.32 -0.76 -9.24
C GLY A 34 14.52 -0.95 -10.75
N GLN A 35 14.85 0.11 -11.50
CA GLN A 35 14.91 0.10 -12.97
C GLN A 35 15.91 -0.91 -13.55
N ASP A 36 16.96 -1.25 -12.79
CA ASP A 36 18.02 -2.18 -13.21
C ASP A 36 17.78 -3.64 -12.76
N LEU A 37 16.58 -3.94 -12.24
CA LEU A 37 16.20 -5.28 -11.78
C LEU A 37 15.08 -5.85 -12.65
N PRO A 38 15.09 -7.17 -12.95
CA PRO A 38 13.95 -7.82 -13.58
C PRO A 38 12.78 -7.94 -12.58
N LEU A 39 12.00 -6.87 -12.43
CA LEU A 39 10.90 -6.78 -11.46
C LEU A 39 9.56 -6.44 -12.10
N VAL A 40 8.47 -6.75 -11.39
CA VAL A 40 7.11 -6.34 -11.74
C VAL A 40 6.33 -5.99 -10.47
N ILE A 41 5.48 -4.97 -10.55
CA ILE A 41 4.55 -4.60 -9.47
C ILE A 41 3.16 -5.16 -9.82
N VAL A 42 2.64 -6.06 -8.98
CA VAL A 42 1.29 -6.62 -9.13
C VAL A 42 0.35 -5.93 -8.13
N ARG A 43 -0.81 -5.45 -8.62
CA ARG A 43 -1.83 -4.75 -7.82
C ARG A 43 -3.12 -5.57 -7.73
N PRO A 44 -3.20 -6.59 -6.87
CA PRO A 44 -4.44 -7.33 -6.67
C PRO A 44 -5.48 -6.48 -5.93
N SER A 45 -6.74 -6.90 -5.98
CA SER A 45 -7.78 -6.39 -5.08
C SER A 45 -7.60 -6.96 -3.66
N GLY A 46 -8.46 -6.56 -2.73
CA GLY A 46 -8.49 -7.14 -1.38
C GLY A 46 -8.74 -8.64 -1.44
N VAL A 47 -7.85 -9.43 -0.84
CA VAL A 47 -7.95 -10.90 -0.81
C VAL A 47 -8.80 -11.32 0.39
N SER A 48 -9.93 -11.98 0.14
CA SER A 48 -10.73 -12.63 1.18
C SER A 48 -10.33 -14.09 1.32
N ALA A 49 -10.49 -14.66 2.53
CA ALA A 49 -10.39 -16.09 2.73
C ALA A 49 -11.64 -16.81 2.19
N SER A 50 -11.48 -18.06 1.75
CA SER A 50 -12.59 -18.97 1.48
C SER A 50 -12.45 -20.23 2.33
N TRP A 51 -13.55 -20.67 2.94
CA TRP A 51 -13.60 -21.91 3.73
C TRP A 51 -13.77 -23.16 2.85
N LYS A 52 -14.48 -23.04 1.71
CA LYS A 52 -14.70 -24.11 0.73
C LYS A 52 -14.87 -23.52 -0.67
N GLU A 53 -14.34 -24.21 -1.67
CA GLU A 53 -14.53 -23.87 -3.08
C GLU A 53 -15.93 -24.30 -3.60
N PRO A 54 -16.45 -23.65 -4.67
CA PRO A 54 -15.86 -22.53 -5.39
C PRO A 54 -16.07 -21.19 -4.66
N PHE A 55 -15.19 -20.22 -4.92
CA PHE A 55 -15.33 -18.83 -4.46
C PHE A 55 -16.71 -18.26 -4.88
N PRO A 56 -17.38 -17.46 -4.04
CA PRO A 56 -18.35 -16.49 -4.54
C PRO A 56 -17.66 -15.35 -5.30
#